data_AF-A0A397VGV9-F1
#
_entry.id   AF-A0A397VGV9-F1
#
_cell.length_a   1.000
_cell.length_b   1.000
_cell.length_c   1.000
_cell.angle_alpha   90.00
_cell.angle_beta   90.00
_cell.angle_gamma   90.00
#
_symmetry.space_group_name_H-M   'P 1'
#
loop_
_entity.id
_entity.type
_entity.pdbx_description
1 polymer ?
#
loop_
_entity_poly.entity_id
_entity_poly.type
_entity_poly.pdbx_seq_one_letter_code
_entity_poly.pdbx_strand_id
1 'polypeptide(L)'
;MSMHCANHQESVTSKGLTVVKASGVARLRNNASLLNVILVGFYSKDDYTQDPTVSTLPTFSIKDILFVTGKFRFIEDTDNDERELPILKIGLHSVVHLAISPSNLLAFPFLINMTAVVTNLPRNDPDHDDISFSVETKDFMDQENVDLGLECYHLKSATHLTPTTNSLKKGTLLFMNGELLDKERPKVTDLAIKALNQDQNSEIQNLSIP
;
A
#
# COMPACT_ATOMS: atom_id res chain seq x y z
N MET A 1 5.25 -2.61 3.52
CA MET A 1 3.95 -3.33 3.44
C MET A 1 4.18 -4.67 2.74
N SER A 2 3.41 -5.73 3.04
CA SER A 2 3.52 -7.01 2.33
C SER A 2 2.41 -7.18 1.27
N MET A 3 2.75 -7.74 0.11
CA MET A 3 1.83 -7.96 -1.01
C MET A 3 2.01 -9.36 -1.59
N HIS A 4 0.91 -10.05 -1.89
CA HIS A 4 0.89 -11.24 -2.74
C HIS A 4 0.81 -10.83 -4.22
N CYS A 5 1.84 -11.17 -5.00
CA CYS A 5 1.97 -10.80 -6.40
C CYS A 5 1.08 -11.68 -7.30
N ALA A 6 0.11 -11.08 -7.99
CA ALA A 6 -0.80 -11.77 -8.90
C ALA A 6 -0.38 -11.62 -10.38
N ASN A 7 0.24 -10.49 -10.73
CA ASN A 7 0.74 -10.23 -12.07
C ASN A 7 2.10 -9.51 -11.99
N HIS A 8 2.97 -9.81 -12.95
CA HIS A 8 4.30 -9.22 -13.08
C HIS A 8 4.59 -8.97 -14.56
N GLN A 9 5.04 -7.76 -14.89
CA GLN A 9 5.47 -7.37 -16.22
C GLN A 9 6.77 -6.55 -16.12
N GLU A 10 7.74 -6.95 -16.93
CA GLU A 10 8.97 -6.20 -17.15
C GLU A 10 8.99 -5.65 -18.58
N SER A 11 9.46 -4.41 -18.75
CA SER A 11 9.65 -3.79 -20.06
C SER A 11 10.87 -2.88 -20.05
N VAL A 12 11.58 -2.81 -21.19
CA VAL A 12 12.73 -1.91 -21.35
C VAL A 12 12.32 -0.74 -22.25
N THR A 13 12.52 0.47 -21.76
CA THR A 13 12.26 1.70 -22.51
C THR A 13 13.33 1.94 -23.57
N SER A 14 13.00 2.79 -24.56
CA SER A 14 13.96 3.21 -25.60
C SER A 14 15.19 3.95 -25.06
N LYS A 15 15.14 4.43 -23.81
CA LYS A 15 16.25 5.09 -23.10
C LYS A 15 17.07 4.14 -22.23
N GLY A 16 16.82 2.84 -22.29
CA GLY A 16 17.54 1.85 -21.48
C GLY A 16 17.14 1.85 -20.00
N LEU A 17 16.01 2.44 -19.62
CA LEU A 17 15.40 2.22 -18.30
C LEU A 17 14.53 0.98 -18.34
N THR A 18 14.68 0.09 -17.37
CA THR A 18 13.76 -1.02 -17.15
C THR A 18 12.65 -0.60 -16.21
N VAL A 19 11.43 -0.90 -16.62
CA VAL A 19 10.21 -0.63 -15.86
C VAL A 19 9.62 -1.96 -15.45
N VAL A 20 9.51 -2.16 -14.14
CA VAL A 20 8.82 -3.31 -13.54
C VAL A 20 7.46 -2.85 -13.06
N LYS A 21 6.41 -3.51 -13.50
CA LYS A 21 5.05 -3.33 -13.01
C LYS A 21 4.56 -4.64 -12.42
N ALA A 22 3.95 -4.56 -11.26
CA ALA A 22 3.30 -5.71 -10.66
C ALA A 22 1.97 -5.31 -10.05
N SER A 23 1.02 -6.23 -10.02
CA SER A 23 -0.23 -6.04 -9.31
C SER A 23 -0.52 -7.23 -8.40
N GLY A 24 -1.23 -6.95 -7.32
CA GLY A 24 -1.46 -7.94 -6.28
C GLY A 24 -2.39 -7.41 -5.20
N VAL A 25 -2.41 -8.15 -4.09
CA VAL A 25 -3.22 -7.78 -2.92
C VAL A 25 -2.40 -7.72 -1.65
N ALA A 26 -2.74 -6.74 -0.82
CA ALA A 26 -2.22 -6.60 0.53
C ALA A 26 -3.34 -6.82 1.55
N ARG A 27 -3.00 -7.48 2.67
CA ARG A 27 -3.89 -7.64 3.81
C ARG A 27 -3.46 -6.69 4.92
N LEU A 28 -4.30 -5.71 5.22
CA LEU A 28 -4.07 -4.75 6.30
C LEU A 28 -4.49 -5.35 7.65
N ARG A 29 -3.71 -5.07 8.71
CA ARG A 29 -3.95 -5.61 10.07
C ARG A 29 -5.36 -5.33 10.60
N ASN A 30 -5.85 -4.12 10.37
CA ASN A 30 -7.12 -3.65 10.93
C ASN A 30 -8.25 -3.62 9.88
N ASN A 31 -8.10 -4.34 8.76
CA ASN A 31 -9.11 -4.37 7.71
C ASN A 31 -9.48 -5.81 7.34
N ALA A 32 -10.79 -6.05 7.20
CA ALA A 32 -11.30 -7.32 6.71
C ALA A 32 -11.21 -7.43 5.18
N SER A 33 -11.14 -6.31 4.46
CA SER A 33 -11.01 -6.29 3.00
C SER A 33 -9.55 -6.38 2.54
N LEU A 34 -9.38 -6.97 1.35
CA LEU A 34 -8.11 -6.95 0.63
C LEU A 34 -7.97 -5.62 -0.11
N LEU A 35 -6.77 -5.04 -0.07
CA LEU A 35 -6.45 -3.83 -0.82
C LEU A 35 -5.77 -4.21 -2.14
N ASN A 36 -6.29 -3.71 -3.25
CA ASN A 36 -5.64 -3.82 -4.55
C ASN A 36 -4.42 -2.91 -4.61
N VAL A 37 -3.27 -3.48 -4.98
CA VAL A 37 -1.99 -2.78 -5.01
C VAL A 37 -1.38 -2.90 -6.39
N ILE A 38 -0.88 -1.77 -6.90
CA ILE A 38 0.00 -1.72 -8.08
C ILE A 38 1.38 -1.24 -7.64
N LEU A 39 2.41 -2.00 -7.97
CA LEU A 39 3.81 -1.62 -7.79
C LEU A 39 4.40 -1.17 -9.13
N VAL A 40 5.13 -0.06 -9.11
CA VAL A 40 5.90 0.42 -10.26
C VAL A 40 7.33 0.75 -9.82
N GLY A 41 8.30 0.05 -10.40
CA GLY A 41 9.72 0.30 -10.18
C GLY A 41 10.42 0.74 -11.47
N PHE A 42 11.39 1.65 -11.35
CA PHE A 42 12.22 2.13 -12.45
C PHE A 42 13.68 1.88 -12.11
N TYR A 43 14.40 1.20 -12.99
CA TYR A 43 15.80 0.82 -12.78
C TYR A 43 16.64 1.19 -14.00
N SER A 44 17.79 1.84 -13.77
CA SER A 44 18.72 2.19 -14.85
C SER A 44 19.54 0.99 -15.26
N LYS A 45 19.69 0.74 -16.57
CA LYS A 45 20.54 -0.35 -17.12
C LYS A 45 21.99 -0.30 -16.63
N ASP A 46 22.49 0.85 -16.20
CA ASP A 46 23.87 0.98 -15.69
C ASP A 46 24.03 0.42 -14.27
N ASP A 47 22.96 0.43 -13.45
CA ASP A 47 22.93 -0.20 -12.11
C ASP A 47 22.94 -1.75 -12.18
N TYR A 48 22.87 -2.32 -13.39
CA TYR A 48 22.86 -3.77 -13.66
C TYR A 48 24.26 -4.37 -13.81
N THR A 49 25.28 -3.56 -14.11
CA THR A 49 26.53 -4.06 -14.71
C THR A 49 27.75 -4.03 -13.79
N GLN A 50 27.65 -3.47 -12.58
CA GLN A 50 28.80 -3.38 -11.68
C GLN A 50 29.05 -4.67 -10.86
N ASP A 51 28.11 -5.60 -10.78
CA ASP A 51 28.36 -6.94 -10.22
C ASP A 51 27.36 -8.00 -10.73
N PRO A 52 27.76 -8.95 -11.60
CA PRO A 52 26.88 -10.00 -12.10
C PRO A 52 26.46 -11.05 -11.06
N THR A 53 27.03 -11.03 -9.84
CA THR A 53 26.54 -11.83 -8.70
C THR A 53 25.43 -11.12 -7.93
N VAL A 54 25.22 -9.83 -8.21
CA VAL A 54 24.16 -9.00 -7.63
C VAL A 54 23.29 -8.52 -8.79
N SER A 55 22.42 -9.39 -9.30
CA SER A 55 21.22 -8.90 -9.98
C SER A 55 20.46 -8.04 -8.96
N THR A 56 20.68 -6.73 -8.98
CA THR A 56 20.20 -5.77 -7.97
C THR A 56 18.71 -5.48 -8.11
N LEU A 57 18.10 -5.78 -9.28
CA LEU A 57 16.64 -5.83 -9.32
C LEU A 57 16.21 -7.05 -8.52
N PRO A 58 15.33 -6.86 -7.54
CA PRO A 58 14.71 -7.99 -6.90
C PRO A 58 13.92 -8.74 -7.97
N THR A 59 14.42 -9.91 -8.35
CA THR A 59 13.70 -10.82 -9.23
C THR A 59 12.58 -11.41 -8.39
N PHE A 60 11.37 -10.93 -8.64
CA PHE A 60 10.17 -11.51 -8.05
C PHE A 60 9.18 -11.91 -9.13
N SER A 61 8.42 -12.95 -8.85
CA SER A 61 7.49 -13.59 -9.76
C SER A 61 6.07 -13.56 -9.22
N ILE A 62 5.13 -14.03 -10.05
CA ILE A 62 3.77 -14.32 -9.62
C ILE A 62 3.82 -15.31 -8.44
N LYS A 63 2.92 -15.12 -7.48
CA LYS A 63 2.81 -15.83 -6.19
C LYS A 63 3.82 -15.45 -5.12
N ASP A 64 4.84 -14.65 -5.44
CA ASP A 64 5.78 -14.19 -4.42
C ASP A 64 5.09 -13.28 -3.40
N ILE A 65 5.59 -13.35 -2.16
CA ILE A 65 5.22 -12.43 -1.10
C ILE A 65 6.30 -11.37 -0.97
N LEU A 66 5.92 -10.12 -1.21
CA LEU A 66 6.86 -9.01 -1.33
C LEU A 66 6.71 -8.06 -0.16
N PHE A 67 7.80 -7.73 0.53
CA PHE A 67 7.87 -6.59 1.42
C PHE A 67 8.38 -5.37 0.65
N VAL A 68 7.53 -4.35 0.53
CA VAL A 68 7.81 -3.16 -0.30
C VAL A 68 7.92 -1.89 0.55
N THR A 69 8.79 -1.00 0.09
CA THR A 69 8.88 0.41 0.51
C THR A 69 8.88 1.31 -0.71
N GLY A 70 8.28 2.48 -0.59
CA GLY A 70 8.11 3.38 -1.72
C GLY A 70 7.24 4.58 -1.37
N LYS A 71 7.07 5.46 -2.36
CA LYS A 71 6.06 6.51 -2.33
C LYS A 71 4.72 5.94 -2.80
N PHE A 72 3.61 6.48 -2.32
CA PHE A 72 2.28 5.94 -2.64
C PHE A 72 1.27 7.01 -3.01
N ARG A 73 0.32 6.66 -3.88
CA ARG A 73 -0.89 7.44 -4.17
C ARG A 73 -2.09 6.52 -4.34
N PHE A 74 -3.27 7.08 -4.14
CA PHE A 74 -4.51 6.43 -4.57
C PHE A 74 -4.80 6.81 -6.01
N ILE A 75 -5.22 5.81 -6.79
CA ILE A 75 -5.81 6.00 -8.11
C ILE A 75 -7.18 5.33 -8.11
N GLU A 76 -8.06 5.80 -8.97
CA GLU A 76 -9.36 5.17 -9.20
C GLU A 76 -9.27 4.28 -10.42
N ASP A 77 -9.79 3.06 -10.29
CA ASP A 77 -10.10 2.19 -11.40
C ASP A 77 -11.60 1.90 -11.38
N THR A 78 -12.17 1.55 -12.52
CA THR A 78 -13.59 1.27 -12.62
C THR A 78 -13.80 -0.23 -12.76
N ASP A 79 -14.56 -0.82 -11.85
CA ASP A 79 -15.03 -2.21 -11.98
C ASP A 79 -16.01 -2.34 -13.16
N ASN A 80 -16.21 -3.57 -13.64
CA ASN A 80 -17.22 -3.93 -14.64
C ASN A 80 -18.63 -3.39 -14.31
N ASP A 81 -18.95 -3.18 -13.02
CA ASP A 81 -20.19 -2.57 -12.53
C ASP A 81 -20.13 -1.03 -12.40
N GLU A 82 -19.15 -0.37 -13.04
CA GLU A 82 -18.88 1.08 -13.01
C GLU A 82 -18.59 1.66 -11.61
N ARG A 83 -18.22 0.80 -10.64
CA ARG A 83 -17.84 1.24 -9.30
C ARG A 83 -16.38 1.67 -9.27
N GLU A 84 -16.13 2.83 -8.68
CA GLU A 84 -14.77 3.30 -8.38
C GLU A 84 -14.12 2.42 -7.31
N LEU A 85 -13.09 1.70 -7.71
CA LEU A 85 -12.24 0.91 -6.83
C LEU A 85 -10.97 1.71 -6.53
N PRO A 86 -10.74 2.11 -5.26
CA PRO A 86 -9.48 2.74 -4.90
C PRO A 86 -8.36 1.70 -5.02
N ILE A 87 -7.37 2.00 -5.86
CA ILE A 87 -6.15 1.21 -5.99
C ILE A 87 -5.01 1.99 -5.34
N LEU A 88 -4.24 1.29 -4.50
CA LEU A 88 -3.01 1.84 -3.96
C LEU A 88 -1.87 1.62 -4.95
N LYS A 89 -1.40 2.69 -5.58
CA LYS A 89 -0.20 2.67 -6.43
C LYS A 89 1.03 3.02 -5.60
N ILE A 90 2.08 2.22 -5.71
CA ILE A 90 3.36 2.42 -5.01
C ILE A 90 4.50 2.53 -6.03
N GLY A 91 5.17 3.67 -6.02
CA GLY A 91 6.47 3.86 -6.67
C GLY A 91 7.57 3.24 -5.81
N LEU A 92 8.16 2.14 -6.26
CA LEU A 92 9.11 1.34 -5.50
C LEU A 92 10.42 2.10 -5.25
N HIS A 93 10.87 2.10 -3.99
CA HIS A 93 12.24 2.44 -3.60
C HIS A 93 13.05 1.18 -3.27
N SER A 94 12.42 0.20 -2.63
CA SER A 94 13.03 -1.09 -2.32
C SER A 94 11.96 -2.17 -2.19
N VAL A 95 12.29 -3.38 -2.60
CA VAL A 95 11.45 -4.57 -2.47
C VAL A 95 12.29 -5.76 -2.04
N VAL A 96 11.74 -6.55 -1.13
CA VAL A 96 12.35 -7.75 -0.54
C VAL A 96 11.39 -8.91 -0.72
N HIS A 97 11.88 -10.02 -1.26
CA HIS A 97 11.11 -11.26 -1.32
C HIS A 97 11.09 -11.93 0.06
N LEU A 98 9.90 -12.28 0.55
CA LEU A 98 9.71 -13.06 1.76
C LEU A 98 9.47 -14.52 1.40
N ALA A 99 10.36 -15.41 1.84
CA ALA A 99 10.25 -16.85 1.65
C ALA A 99 9.17 -17.47 2.55
N ILE A 100 7.92 -17.05 2.37
CA ILE A 100 6.75 -17.53 3.10
C ILE A 100 5.65 -17.93 2.13
N SER A 101 4.83 -18.91 2.51
CA SER A 101 3.65 -19.29 1.72
C SER A 101 2.62 -18.14 1.67
N PRO A 102 1.91 -17.94 0.54
CA PRO A 102 0.78 -17.01 0.46
C PRO A 102 -0.31 -17.29 1.50
N SER A 103 -0.54 -18.55 1.86
CA SER A 103 -1.51 -18.92 2.91
C SER A 103 -1.09 -18.42 4.30
N ASN A 104 0.19 -18.11 4.49
CA ASN A 104 0.77 -17.55 5.72
C ASN A 104 0.95 -16.03 5.64
N LEU A 105 0.31 -15.35 4.67
CA LEU A 105 0.36 -13.90 4.58
C LEU A 105 -0.28 -13.28 5.84
N LEU A 106 0.57 -12.86 6.76
CA LEU A 106 0.14 -12.14 7.96
C LEU A 106 -0.47 -10.80 7.57
N ALA A 107 -1.38 -10.30 8.40
CA ALA A 107 -1.90 -8.96 8.24
C ALA A 107 -0.85 -7.95 8.75
N PHE A 108 -0.33 -7.12 7.85
CA PHE A 108 0.73 -6.15 8.18
C PHE A 108 0.15 -4.76 8.38
N PRO A 109 0.69 -3.99 9.34
CA PRO A 109 0.40 -2.57 9.38
C PRO A 109 1.01 -1.89 8.15
N PHE A 110 0.23 -1.03 7.50
CA PHE A 110 0.78 -0.15 6.47
C PHE A 110 1.36 1.07 7.17
N LEU A 111 2.65 1.04 7.46
CA LEU A 111 3.32 2.16 8.11
C LEU A 111 3.55 3.30 7.12
N ILE A 112 3.13 4.50 7.50
CA ILE A 112 3.35 5.74 6.76
C ILE A 112 4.20 6.68 7.60
N ASN A 113 5.17 7.31 6.94
CA ASN A 113 5.91 8.44 7.47
C ASN A 113 5.72 9.58 6.46
N MET A 114 5.15 10.70 6.89
CA MET A 114 4.80 11.77 5.98
C MET A 114 4.94 13.15 6.62
N THR A 115 5.16 14.14 5.77
CA THR A 115 4.98 15.54 6.14
C THR A 115 3.70 16.04 5.49
N ALA A 116 2.81 16.68 6.25
CA ALA A 116 1.53 17.16 5.76
C ALA A 116 1.13 18.47 6.42
N VAL A 117 0.23 19.21 5.79
CA VAL A 117 -0.30 20.47 6.28
C VAL A 117 -1.70 20.26 6.84
N VAL A 118 -1.97 20.75 8.04
CA VAL A 118 -3.30 20.68 8.66
C VAL A 118 -4.30 21.52 7.85
N THR A 119 -5.36 20.90 7.36
CA THR A 119 -6.43 21.56 6.60
C THR A 119 -7.67 21.81 7.46
N ASN A 120 -8.01 20.88 8.35
CA ASN A 120 -9.09 21.00 9.34
C ASN A 120 -8.58 20.74 10.75
N LEU A 121 -9.07 21.53 11.71
CA LEU A 121 -8.67 21.42 13.11
C LEU A 121 -9.21 20.13 13.75
N PRO A 122 -8.56 19.66 14.84
CA PRO A 122 -9.05 18.53 15.62
C PRO A 122 -10.50 18.68 16.06
N ARG A 123 -11.29 17.63 15.79
CA ARG A 123 -12.63 17.42 16.29
C ARG A 123 -12.57 16.45 17.45
N ASN A 124 -13.10 16.88 18.59
CA ASN A 124 -13.30 16.04 19.76
C ASN A 124 -14.79 15.79 19.88
N ASP A 125 -15.25 14.71 19.25
CA ASP A 125 -16.65 14.29 19.31
C ASP A 125 -16.87 13.55 20.64
N PRO A 126 -17.77 14.00 21.53
CA PRO A 126 -18.03 13.33 22.80
C PRO A 126 -18.54 11.89 22.64
N ASP A 127 -19.14 11.54 21.49
CA ASP A 127 -19.72 10.22 21.23
C ASP A 127 -18.70 9.22 20.63
N HIS A 128 -17.48 9.67 20.32
CA HIS A 128 -16.40 8.85 19.80
C HIS A 128 -15.17 8.85 20.72
N ASP A 129 -14.38 7.77 20.72
CA ASP A 129 -13.19 7.63 21.56
C ASP A 129 -11.90 8.15 20.91
N ASP A 130 -12.01 8.82 19.77
CA ASP A 130 -10.90 9.38 19.01
C ASP A 130 -10.97 10.90 18.84
N ILE A 131 -9.81 11.47 18.53
CA ILE A 131 -9.64 12.87 18.11
C ILE A 131 -9.19 12.82 16.66
N SER A 132 -9.98 13.40 15.77
CA SER A 132 -9.74 13.36 14.32
C SER A 132 -9.45 14.76 13.75
N PHE A 133 -8.56 14.84 12.77
CA PHE A 133 -8.23 16.07 12.04
C PHE A 133 -7.88 15.74 10.59
N SER A 134 -7.93 16.74 9.71
CA SER A 134 -7.61 16.54 8.30
C SER A 134 -6.28 17.18 7.96
N VAL A 135 -5.54 16.50 7.10
CA VAL A 135 -4.25 16.95 6.56
C VAL A 135 -4.23 16.80 5.05
N GLU A 136 -3.35 17.55 4.42
CA GLU A 136 -3.05 17.43 2.99
C GLU A 136 -1.53 17.37 2.81
N THR A 137 -1.07 16.47 1.97
CA THR A 137 0.32 16.46 1.50
C THR A 137 0.36 16.59 -0.01
N LYS A 138 1.44 17.18 -0.51
CA LYS A 138 1.73 17.24 -1.94
C LYS A 138 2.93 16.36 -2.19
N ASP A 139 2.79 15.41 -3.11
CA ASP A 139 3.93 14.64 -3.58
C ASP A 139 4.04 14.74 -5.10
N PHE A 140 5.27 14.57 -5.58
CA PHE A 140 5.58 14.49 -6.99
C PHE A 140 5.82 13.02 -7.37
N MET A 141 4.88 12.45 -8.10
CA MET A 141 4.95 11.09 -8.61
C MET A 141 4.43 11.02 -10.03
N ASP A 142 5.03 10.15 -10.85
CA ASP A 142 4.65 9.99 -12.27
C ASP A 142 4.72 11.31 -13.09
N GLN A 143 5.59 12.24 -12.70
CA GLN A 143 5.70 13.60 -13.30
C GLN A 143 4.52 14.54 -13.01
N GLU A 144 3.66 14.19 -12.07
CA GLU A 144 2.50 14.97 -11.66
C GLU A 144 2.60 15.36 -10.18
N ASN A 145 2.13 16.57 -9.86
CA ASN A 145 1.87 16.96 -8.47
C ASN A 145 0.51 16.39 -8.07
N VAL A 146 0.49 15.54 -7.05
CA VAL A 146 -0.73 14.94 -6.54
C VAL A 146 -0.99 15.47 -5.14
N ASP A 147 -2.18 16.03 -4.93
CA ASP A 147 -2.68 16.43 -3.63
C ASP A 147 -3.34 15.23 -2.96
N LEU A 148 -2.80 14.80 -1.83
CA LEU A 148 -3.29 13.69 -1.04
C LEU A 148 -3.90 14.20 0.25
N GLY A 149 -5.23 14.20 0.31
CA GLY A 149 -6.00 14.47 1.52
C GLY A 149 -6.13 13.22 2.38
N LEU A 150 -5.85 13.34 3.67
CA LEU A 150 -6.00 12.26 4.64
C LEU A 150 -6.77 12.73 5.88
N GLU A 151 -7.54 11.81 6.46
CA GLU A 151 -8.08 11.97 7.80
C GLU A 151 -7.15 11.23 8.77
N CYS A 152 -6.61 11.99 9.74
CA CYS A 152 -5.78 11.47 10.80
C CYS A 152 -6.60 11.38 12.07
N TYR A 153 -6.34 10.36 12.90
CA TYR A 153 -6.94 10.29 14.22
C TYR A 153 -5.99 9.63 15.22
N HIS A 154 -6.24 9.90 16.49
CA HIS A 154 -5.66 9.15 17.59
C HIS A 154 -6.70 8.93 18.70
N LEU A 155 -6.53 7.87 19.49
CA LEU A 155 -7.41 7.62 20.63
C LEU A 155 -7.26 8.72 21.68
N LYS A 156 -8.36 9.07 22.36
CA LYS A 156 -8.35 10.01 23.50
C LYS A 156 -7.48 9.53 24.65
N SER A 157 -7.34 8.20 24.79
CA SER A 157 -6.44 7.58 25.76
C SER A 157 -4.95 7.80 25.46
N ALA A 158 -4.59 8.18 24.22
CA ALA A 158 -3.22 8.55 23.85
C ALA A 158 -2.89 9.99 24.29
N THR A 159 -2.93 10.22 25.61
CA THR A 159 -2.82 11.55 26.24
C THR A 159 -1.51 12.28 25.92
N HIS A 160 -0.45 11.55 25.54
CA HIS A 160 0.82 12.12 25.10
C HIS A 160 0.71 12.89 23.77
N LEU A 161 -0.31 12.63 22.94
CA LEU A 161 -0.56 13.34 21.69
C LEU A 161 -1.43 14.59 21.88
N THR A 162 -2.14 14.70 23.00
CA THR A 162 -3.06 15.81 23.31
C THR A 162 -2.40 17.19 23.27
N PRO A 163 -1.18 17.43 23.78
CA PRO A 163 -0.54 18.74 23.68
C PRO A 163 -0.30 19.14 22.22
N THR A 164 0.15 18.20 21.39
CA THR A 164 0.38 18.43 19.97
C THR A 164 -0.92 18.75 19.25
N THR A 165 -1.96 17.94 19.43
CA THR A 165 -3.26 18.15 18.76
C THR A 165 -3.94 19.44 19.21
N ASN A 166 -3.92 19.77 20.50
CA ASN A 166 -4.48 21.04 21.01
C ASN A 166 -3.75 22.28 20.48
N SER A 167 -2.48 22.15 20.05
CA SER A 167 -1.69 23.26 19.52
C SER A 167 -1.89 23.50 18.02
N LEU A 168 -2.57 22.60 17.31
CA LEU A 168 -2.71 22.65 15.86
C LEU A 168 -3.51 23.87 15.41
N LYS A 169 -3.03 24.48 14.33
CA LYS A 169 -3.74 25.52 13.56
C LYS A 169 -3.84 25.10 12.11
N LYS A 170 -4.84 25.59 11.38
CA LYS A 170 -4.88 25.43 9.93
C LYS A 170 -3.59 25.99 9.30
N GLY A 171 -2.97 25.24 8.41
CA GLY A 171 -1.68 25.58 7.81
C GLY A 171 -0.46 25.10 8.61
N THR A 172 -0.64 24.46 9.77
CA THR A 172 0.48 23.88 10.53
C THR A 172 1.08 22.72 9.74
N LEU A 173 2.39 22.74 9.56
CA LEU A 173 3.16 21.62 9.00
C LEU A 173 3.41 20.58 10.09
N LEU A 174 3.07 19.33 9.82
CA LEU A 174 3.28 18.20 10.71
C LEU A 174 4.16 17.15 10.07
N PHE A 175 5.05 16.59 10.86
CA PHE A 175 5.66 15.31 10.59
C PHE A 175 4.90 14.24 11.37
N MET A 176 4.45 13.19 10.68
CA MET A 176 3.60 12.16 11.25
C MET A 176 4.15 10.79 10.87
N ASN A 177 4.14 9.89 11.85
CA ASN A 177 4.32 8.46 11.64
C ASN A 177 3.04 7.78 12.12
N GLY A 178 2.50 6.87 11.32
CA GLY A 178 1.23 6.23 11.64
C GLY A 178 1.00 4.98 10.83
N GLU A 179 -0.19 4.41 10.99
CA GLU A 179 -0.68 3.30 10.17
C GLU A 179 -1.76 3.85 9.23
N LEU A 180 -1.65 3.53 7.93
CA LEU A 180 -2.69 3.80 6.97
C LEU A 180 -3.80 2.77 7.13
N LEU A 181 -5.02 3.29 7.28
CA LEU A 181 -6.22 2.50 7.50
C LEU A 181 -7.23 2.82 6.40
N ASP A 182 -7.96 1.81 5.96
CA ASP A 182 -9.08 1.97 5.04
C ASP A 182 -10.37 1.96 5.88
N LYS A 183 -11.04 3.12 5.90
CA LYS A 183 -12.23 3.37 6.70
C LYS A 183 -13.42 2.72 5.96
N GLU A 184 -14.00 1.69 6.58
CA GLU A 184 -15.08 0.83 6.04
C GLU A 184 -15.75 1.34 4.75
N ARG A 185 -15.33 0.79 3.61
CA ARG A 185 -16.06 0.82 2.34
C ARG A 185 -16.51 -0.61 1.99
N PRO A 186 -17.63 -0.78 1.28
CA PRO A 186 -18.24 -2.10 1.06
C PRO A 186 -17.22 -3.06 0.44
N LYS A 187 -17.26 -4.31 0.89
CA LYS A 187 -16.39 -5.42 0.46
C LYS A 187 -16.10 -5.32 -1.04
N VAL A 188 -14.84 -5.08 -1.40
CA VAL A 188 -14.35 -5.34 -2.75
C VAL A 188 -14.22 -6.85 -2.89
N THR A 189 -15.30 -7.48 -3.34
CA THR A 189 -15.24 -8.83 -3.90
C THR A 189 -14.92 -8.73 -5.39
N ASP A 190 -13.88 -9.49 -5.81
CA ASP A 190 -13.84 -10.26 -7.07
C ASP A 190 -12.70 -10.08 -8.09
N LEU A 191 -11.69 -9.23 -7.88
CA LEU A 191 -10.53 -9.22 -8.79
C LEU A 191 -9.36 -10.11 -8.34
N ALA A 192 -9.14 -10.33 -7.05
CA ALA A 192 -8.03 -11.15 -6.54
C ALA A 192 -8.44 -12.37 -5.68
N ILE A 193 -9.70 -12.42 -5.25
CA ILE A 193 -10.23 -13.52 -4.41
C ILE A 193 -10.28 -14.83 -5.21
N LYS A 194 -10.48 -14.79 -6.53
CA LYS A 194 -10.40 -15.99 -7.38
C LYS A 194 -9.01 -16.62 -7.38
N ALA A 195 -7.94 -15.83 -7.31
CA ALA A 195 -6.58 -16.37 -7.25
C ALA A 195 -6.24 -16.97 -5.87
N LEU A 196 -6.69 -16.35 -4.78
CA LEU A 196 -6.48 -16.86 -3.41
C LEU A 196 -7.33 -18.11 -3.08
N ASN A 197 -8.56 -18.18 -3.60
CA ASN A 197 -9.47 -19.30 -3.34
C ASN A 197 -9.24 -20.51 -4.28
N GLN A 198 -8.55 -20.32 -5.40
CA GLN A 198 -8.16 -21.44 -6.27
C GLN A 198 -7.03 -22.28 -5.66
N ASP A 199 -6.05 -21.65 -4.99
CA ASP A 199 -4.92 -22.37 -4.39
C ASP A 199 -5.35 -23.20 -3.15
N GLN A 200 -6.31 -22.72 -2.33
CA GLN A 200 -6.84 -23.51 -1.20
C GLN A 200 -7.63 -24.76 -1.64
N ASN A 201 -8.33 -24.71 -2.78
CA ASN A 201 -9.06 -25.88 -3.30
C ASN A 201 -8.14 -26.90 -3.98
N SER A 202 -6.99 -26.48 -4.53
CA SER A 202 -6.00 -27.40 -5.10
C SER A 202 -5.16 -28.15 -4.06
N GLU A 203 -4.95 -27.59 -2.86
CA GLU A 203 -4.25 -28.30 -1.77
C GLU A 203 -5.13 -29.36 -1.11
N ILE A 204 -6.46 -29.16 -1.06
CA ILE A 204 -7.40 -30.13 -0.47
C ILE A 204 -7.65 -31.33 -1.39
N GLN A 205 -7.58 -31.15 -2.72
CA GLN A 205 -7.78 -32.24 -3.68
C GLN A 205 -6.60 -33.22 -3.77
N ASN A 206 -5.41 -32.85 -3.30
CA ASN A 206 -4.24 -33.73 -3.27
C ASN A 206 -4.07 -34.54 -1.98
N LEU A 207 -4.99 -34.43 -1.01
CA LEU A 207 -4.93 -35.14 0.28
C LEU A 207 -6.04 -36.20 0.46
N SER A 208 -6.81 -36.52 -0.59
CA SER A 208 -7.87 -37.53 -0.54
C SER A 208 -7.67 -38.65 -1.57
N ILE A 209 -6.63 -39.47 -1.42
CA ILE A 209 -6.56 -40.82 -2.01
C ILE A 209 -5.81 -41.73 -1.01
N PRO A 210 -6.39 -42.87 -0.62
CA PRO A 210 -5.99 -44.13 -1.25
C PRO A 210 -7.04 -44.67 -2.21
#